data_AF-A0A804IZ70-F1
#
_entry.id   AF-A0A804IZ70-F1
#
_cell.length_a   1.000
_cell.length_b   1.000
_cell.length_c   1.000
_cell.angle_alpha   90.00
_cell.angle_beta   90.00
_cell.angle_gamma   90.00
#
_symmetry.space_group_name_H-M   'P 1'
#
loop_
_entity.id
_entity.type
_entity.pdbx_description
1 polymer ?
#
loop_
_entity_poly.entity_id
_entity_poly.type
_entity_poly.pdbx_seq_one_letter_code
_entity_poly.pdbx_strand_id
1 'polypeptide(L)'
;MHVLPPYLMQILAAMDIVRQGANVMPRKQLNDVLDAKLGPDWSSKLTSFDYEHLAAASIGQVHRLVMKNGMEVAMKIQYPLVLQIA
;
A
#
# COMPACT_ATOMS: atom_id res chain seq x y z
N MET A 1 -16.83 -16.15 32.64
CA MET A 1 -15.90 -15.56 31.67
C MET A 1 -15.94 -16.40 30.42
N HIS A 2 -16.38 -15.86 29.28
CA HIS A 2 -16.41 -16.59 28.03
C HIS A 2 -15.03 -16.48 27.38
N VAL A 3 -14.27 -17.58 27.40
CA VAL A 3 -12.96 -17.66 26.73
C VAL A 3 -13.22 -17.97 25.27
N LEU A 4 -12.63 -17.18 24.36
CA LEU A 4 -12.79 -17.38 22.93
C LEU A 4 -12.32 -18.80 22.53
N PRO A 5 -13.09 -19.52 21.71
CA PRO A 5 -12.66 -20.77 21.09
C PRO A 5 -11.24 -20.66 20.49
N PRO A 6 -10.37 -21.67 20.65
CA PRO A 6 -8.97 -21.60 20.21
C PRO A 6 -8.77 -21.23 18.73
N TYR A 7 -9.71 -21.59 17.86
CA TYR A 7 -9.70 -21.22 16.45
C TYR A 7 -9.83 -19.70 16.21
N LEU A 8 -10.63 -19.00 17.03
CA LEU A 8 -10.78 -17.55 16.95
C LEU A 8 -9.51 -16.82 17.44
N MET A 9 -8.81 -17.35 18.43
CA MET A 9 -7.51 -16.81 18.85
C MET A 9 -6.46 -16.90 17.73
N GLN A 10 -6.45 -18.00 16.98
CA GLN A 10 -5.54 -18.16 15.83
C GLN A 10 -5.84 -17.15 14.72
N ILE A 11 -7.12 -16.90 14.43
CA ILE A 11 -7.53 -15.88 13.46
C ILE A 11 -7.09 -14.49 13.92
N LEU A 12 -7.33 -14.14 15.18
CA LEU A 12 -6.94 -12.84 15.72
C LEU A 12 -5.42 -12.64 15.69
N ALA A 13 -4.63 -13.66 16.04
CA ALA A 13 -3.18 -13.61 15.95
C ALA A 13 -2.69 -13.47 14.51
N ALA A 14 -3.29 -14.19 13.55
CA ALA A 14 -2.97 -14.04 12.13
C ALA A 14 -3.32 -12.64 11.59
N MET A 15 -4.47 -12.08 12.00
CA MET A 15 -4.86 -10.71 11.67
C MET A 15 -3.94 -9.67 12.30
N ASP A 16 -3.44 -9.92 13.50
CA ASP A 16 -2.49 -9.05 14.17
C ASP A 16 -1.13 -9.07 13.48
N ILE A 17 -0.64 -10.25 13.04
CA ILE A 17 0.57 -10.36 12.21
C ILE A 17 0.43 -9.56 10.91
N VAL A 18 -0.72 -9.66 10.22
CA VAL A 18 -1.00 -8.87 9.00
C VAL A 18 -1.04 -7.36 9.30
N ARG A 19 -1.56 -6.97 10.47
CA ARG A 19 -1.59 -5.56 10.91
C ARG A 19 -0.21 -5.03 11.29
N GLN A 20 0.63 -5.85 11.90
CA GLN A 20 1.98 -5.50 12.35
C GLN A 20 2.99 -5.46 11.20
N GLY A 21 2.67 -6.10 10.07
CA GLY A 21 3.50 -6.10 8.86
C GLY A 21 3.42 -4.77 8.11
N ALA A 22 4.25 -3.80 8.48
CA ALA A 22 4.65 -2.69 7.62
C ALA A 22 5.47 -3.22 6.43
N ASN A 23 4.83 -3.97 5.53
CA ASN A 23 5.48 -4.53 4.35
C ASN A 23 5.72 -3.41 3.34
N VAL A 24 6.82 -2.67 3.49
CA VAL A 24 7.24 -1.64 2.53
C VAL A 24 7.30 -2.24 1.13
N MET A 25 6.63 -1.61 0.17
CA MET A 25 6.56 -2.11 -1.19
C MET A 25 7.89 -1.73 -1.83
N PRO A 26 8.69 -2.69 -2.33
CA PRO A 26 9.91 -2.36 -3.04
C PRO A 26 9.62 -1.40 -4.20
N ARG A 27 10.51 -0.42 -4.40
CA ARG A 27 10.33 0.63 -5.39
C ARG A 27 9.95 0.15 -6.80
N LYS A 28 10.52 -0.98 -7.22
CA LYS A 28 10.17 -1.61 -8.51
C LYS A 28 8.68 -1.97 -8.56
N GLN A 29 8.19 -2.68 -7.55
CA GLN A 29 6.79 -3.08 -7.45
C GLN A 29 5.85 -1.88 -7.33
N LEU A 30 6.29 -0.81 -6.64
CA LEU A 30 5.56 0.45 -6.57
C LEU A 30 5.39 1.10 -7.95
N ASN A 31 6.48 1.17 -8.71
CA ASN A 31 6.45 1.67 -10.08
C ASN A 31 5.58 0.79 -10.99
N ASP A 32 5.66 -0.54 -10.87
CA ASP A 32 4.83 -1.47 -11.64
C ASP A 32 3.32 -1.22 -11.39
N VAL A 33 2.93 -1.00 -10.13
CA VAL A 33 1.54 -0.65 -9.77
C VAL A 33 1.13 0.71 -10.34
N LEU A 34 2.00 1.71 -10.25
CA LEU A 34 1.72 3.05 -10.75
C LEU A 34 1.64 3.08 -12.28
N ASP A 35 2.54 2.40 -12.99
CA ASP A 35 2.52 2.25 -14.44
C ASP A 35 1.24 1.55 -14.89
N ALA A 36 0.84 0.47 -14.20
CA ALA A 36 -0.38 -0.27 -14.51
C ALA A 36 -1.67 0.56 -14.30
N LYS A 37 -1.67 1.51 -13.35
CA LYS A 37 -2.87 2.30 -13.01
C LYS A 37 -2.93 3.67 -13.68
N LEU A 38 -1.78 4.28 -13.94
CA LEU A 38 -1.66 5.68 -14.39
C LEU A 38 -0.93 5.84 -15.73
N GLY A 39 -0.35 4.74 -16.24
CA GLY A 39 0.45 4.66 -17.47
C GLY A 39 1.97 4.82 -17.23
N PRO A 40 2.81 4.38 -18.18
CA PRO A 40 4.29 4.31 -18.04
C PRO A 40 5.02 5.67 -17.92
N ASP A 41 4.28 6.77 -17.93
CA ASP A 41 4.80 8.13 -17.75
C ASP A 41 3.99 8.90 -16.70
N TRP A 42 3.50 8.21 -15.67
CA TRP A 42 2.72 8.84 -14.60
C TRP A 42 3.51 9.93 -13.86
N SER A 43 4.83 9.74 -13.73
CA SER A 43 5.69 10.67 -12.98
C SER A 43 5.81 12.04 -13.65
N SER A 44 5.67 12.14 -14.98
CA SER A 44 5.71 13.42 -15.70
C SER A 44 4.52 14.33 -15.36
N LYS A 45 3.42 13.73 -14.90
CA LYS A 45 2.21 14.44 -14.45
C LYS A 45 2.37 15.07 -13.05
N LEU A 46 3.48 14.76 -12.36
CA LEU A 46 3.77 15.23 -11.02
C LEU A 46 4.97 16.19 -11.03
N THR A 47 5.03 17.07 -10.04
CA THR A 47 6.22 17.86 -9.73
C THR A 47 7.21 17.02 -8.93
N SER A 48 6.71 16.26 -7.96
CA SER A 48 7.51 15.32 -7.17
C SER A 48 6.65 14.18 -6.64
N PHE A 49 7.32 13.06 -6.33
CA PHE A 49 6.74 11.90 -5.68
C PHE A 49 7.76 11.35 -4.68
N ASP A 50 7.34 11.15 -3.44
CA ASP A 50 8.18 10.59 -2.40
C ASP A 50 8.07 9.07 -2.38
N TYR A 51 9.21 8.39 -2.55
CA TYR A 51 9.28 6.93 -2.50
C TYR A 51 9.28 6.41 -1.06
N GLU A 52 9.60 7.26 -0.09
CA GLU A 52 9.37 6.96 1.31
C GLU A 52 7.87 7.09 1.60
N HIS A 53 7.31 6.05 2.22
CA HIS A 53 5.90 6.03 2.55
C HIS A 53 5.69 6.79 3.86
N LEU A 54 4.65 7.62 3.91
CA LEU A 54 4.25 8.35 5.12
C LEU A 54 3.64 7.41 6.17
N ALA A 55 2.94 6.38 5.71
CA ALA A 55 2.26 5.42 6.58
C ALA A 55 1.95 4.12 5.84
N ALA A 56 1.94 3.01 6.57
CA ALA A 56 1.29 1.79 6.13
C ALA A 56 -0.24 1.94 6.22
N ALA A 57 -0.96 1.37 5.26
CA ALA A 57 -2.42 1.30 5.24
C ALA A 57 -2.87 -0.17 5.18
N SER A 58 -4.14 -0.42 5.51
CA SER A 58 -4.69 -1.79 5.66
C SER A 58 -4.36 -2.75 4.50
N ILE A 59 -4.39 -2.26 3.25
CA ILE A 59 -4.06 -3.03 2.05
C ILE A 59 -3.08 -2.28 1.14
N GLY A 60 -2.26 -1.37 1.69
CA GLY A 60 -1.36 -0.56 0.86
C GLY A 60 -0.43 0.35 1.66
N GLN A 61 0.08 1.38 0.97
CA GLN A 61 0.95 2.43 1.50
C GLN A 61 0.45 3.80 1.12
N VAL A 62 0.78 4.81 1.92
CA VAL A 62 0.47 6.22 1.62
C VAL A 62 1.77 6.95 1.31
N HIS A 63 1.80 7.68 0.19
CA HIS A 63 2.94 8.46 -0.28
C HIS A 63 2.58 9.93 -0.42
N ARG A 64 3.57 10.81 -0.20
CA ARG A 64 3.43 12.24 -0.50
C ARG A 64 3.74 12.50 -1.97
N LEU A 65 3.02 13.42 -2.58
CA LEU A 65 3.35 13.96 -3.89
C LEU A 65 2.99 15.43 -4.02
N VAL A 66 3.57 16.07 -5.03
CA VAL A 66 3.22 17.43 -5.43
C VAL A 66 2.78 17.41 -6.88
N MET A 67 1.62 17.96 -7.18
CA MET A 67 1.10 18.09 -8.54
C MET A 67 1.71 19.29 -9.28
N LYS A 68 1.55 19.36 -10.60
CA LYS A 68 2.09 20.47 -11.43
C LYS A 68 1.54 21.85 -11.06
N ASN A 69 0.36 21.90 -10.48
CA ASN A 69 -0.23 23.14 -9.96
C ASN A 69 0.27 23.52 -8.55
N GLY A 70 1.27 22.80 -8.01
CA GLY A 70 1.83 23.04 -6.69
C GLY A 70 1.04 22.40 -5.53
N MET A 71 -0.09 21.73 -5.80
CA MET A 71 -0.88 21.11 -4.73
C MET A 71 -0.19 19.87 -4.17
N GLU A 72 0.00 19.86 -2.85
CA GLU A 72 0.45 18.68 -2.13
C GLU A 72 -0.70 17.69 -1.90
N VAL A 73 -0.46 16.41 -2.17
CA VAL A 73 -1.47 15.35 -2.07
C VAL A 73 -0.86 14.13 -1.39
N ALA A 74 -1.68 13.42 -0.61
CA ALA A 74 -1.37 12.08 -0.12
C ALA A 74 -2.02 11.04 -1.05
N MET A 75 -1.22 10.16 -1.64
CA MET A 75 -1.69 9.08 -2.51
C MET A 75 -1.62 7.75 -1.76
N LYS A 76 -2.77 7.07 -1.64
CA LYS A 76 -2.82 5.69 -1.14
C LYS A 76 -2.65 4.72 -2.30
N ILE A 77 -1.61 3.90 -2.27
CA ILE A 77 -1.26 2.91 -3.28
C ILE A 77 -1.50 1.52 -2.69
N GLN A 78 -2.37 0.75 -3.33
CA GLN A 78 -2.74 -0.58 -2.87
C GLN A 78 -1.63 -1.59 -3.21
N TYR A 79 -1.36 -2.54 -2.30
CA TYR A 79 -0.53 -3.70 -2.62
C TYR A 79 -1.12 -4.45 -3.83
N PRO A 80 -0.28 -4.94 -4.76
CA PRO A 80 -0.79 -5.78 -5.83
C PRO A 80 -1.46 -7.01 -5.22
N LEU A 81 -2.73 -7.21 -5.55
CA LEU A 81 -3.45 -8.42 -5.19
C LEU A 81 -2.88 -9.55 -6.05
N VAL A 82 -2.39 -10.61 -5.43
CA VAL A 82 -2.04 -11.85 -6.14
C VAL A 82 -3.34 -12.55 -6.51
N LEU A 83 -4.02 -12.08 -7.56
CA LEU A 83 -5.06 -12.88 -8.21
C LEU A 83 -4.37 -13.85 -9.15
N GLN A 84 -3.89 -14.96 -8.58
CA GLN A 84 -3.48 -16.11 -9.38
C GLN A 84 -4.75 -16.91 -9.70
N ILE A 85 -5.38 -16.57 -10.83
CA ILE A 85 -6.34 -17.46 -11.47
C ILE A 85 -5.59 -18.05 -12.66
N ALA A 86 -5.26 -19.34 -12.55
CA ALA A 86 -4.91 -20.17 -13.68
C ALA A 86 -6.18 -20.62 -14.40
#